data_AF-A0A956KI97-F1
#
_entry.id   AF-A0A956KI97-F1
#
_cell.length_a   1.000
_cell.length_b   1.000
_cell.length_c   1.000
_cell.angle_alpha   90.00
_cell.angle_beta   90.00
_cell.angle_gamma   90.00
#
_symmetry.space_group_name_H-M   'P 1'
#
loop_
_entity.id
_entity.type
_entity.pdbx_description
1 polymer ?
#
loop_
_entity_poly.entity_id
_entity_poly.type
_entity_poly.pdbx_seq_one_letter_code
_entity_poly.pdbx_strand_id
1 'polypeptide(L)'
;MTLHARAGRRSASSSPGGLTLLLTLLLTAVLPGTLGCRPQPGSALFDHDAALDHAARLEAWLERHPDDERARLELAHVYWLHLAEPSLAIGHLDLLTSTRAEGKARRNKRAKGPELPSPQARFARAALAHSHLDANRAWEESVALLHEAPLHGDRDHRAQAMALSAPAARILDNLLGLRPGDVTEFERVFADFDLEQLPAETVEELLSTRAQVARLRGEDYRPYYAQQGCVQDWAVGPVEGFRGALELDRLPLDRPFVADPEATATALSCAVRVWNPEPRAGIRRMRTVVEVPGETMRLSVGAQFPARVYVDDTLVWASDRSDRYAAQEPAFLVPTGPGRHRIEIQTAIPSERAWLLVRASEPGGRPLKTAADPESHGSFAWDGAVGAGERALLERADAHMEIQPWTEPKVLGLRGPVYEPLRLYLALDDALADGDGDRAETLAVPLQEQSLGFAEAHLLLAEFELADPTRGRTSSAARQQAELEAALALDPTMGRALVGLFDLRLARGEDVEVLEDLEALSDLDEVTAAAMNRDGLSFSLLRYEAYRRRGSDYQAEQALEAAAAIHPGNCDVLMARRAMARERSQVAIEDQLSEALGECPGS
;
A
#
# COMPACT_ATOMS: atom_id res chain seq x y z
N MET A 1 -37.01 -43.92 -21.37
CA MET A 1 -38.38 -44.51 -21.43
C MET A 1 -38.61 -45.30 -20.15
N THR A 2 -39.80 -45.14 -19.54
CA THR A 2 -40.41 -45.94 -18.44
C THR A 2 -39.60 -46.01 -17.12
N LEU A 3 -39.82 -45.21 -16.06
CA LEU A 3 -41.02 -45.01 -15.21
C LEU A 3 -41.66 -46.32 -14.71
N HIS A 4 -41.37 -46.71 -13.46
CA HIS A 4 -42.31 -47.46 -12.61
C HIS A 4 -42.09 -47.16 -11.12
N ALA A 5 -43.09 -46.47 -10.56
CA ALA A 5 -43.36 -46.34 -9.14
C ALA A 5 -44.55 -47.23 -8.78
N ARG A 6 -44.56 -47.82 -7.58
CA ARG A 6 -45.71 -48.12 -6.70
C ARG A 6 -45.20 -49.00 -5.54
N ALA A 7 -45.17 -48.53 -4.30
CA ALA A 7 -46.28 -48.26 -3.38
C ALA A 7 -46.86 -49.52 -2.71
N GLY A 8 -46.68 -49.60 -1.39
CA GLY A 8 -47.85 -49.59 -0.49
C GLY A 8 -48.07 -50.76 0.49
N ARG A 9 -48.16 -50.37 1.78
CA ARG A 9 -49.08 -50.86 2.85
C ARG A 9 -48.80 -52.24 3.46
N ARG A 10 -49.16 -52.58 4.71
CA ARG A 10 -49.62 -51.98 6.00
C ARG A 10 -49.81 -53.19 6.94
N SER A 11 -49.67 -53.01 8.27
CA SER A 11 -50.37 -53.73 9.38
C SER A 11 -49.38 -53.93 10.55
N ALA A 12 -49.46 -53.28 11.72
CA ALA A 12 -50.50 -53.15 12.77
C ALA A 12 -50.34 -54.16 13.93
N SER A 13 -50.52 -53.63 15.16
CA SER A 13 -50.64 -54.27 16.49
C SER A 13 -49.33 -54.78 17.12
N SER A 14 -49.03 -54.65 18.42
CA SER A 14 -49.78 -54.28 19.62
C SER A 14 -48.80 -54.01 20.78
N SER A 15 -49.01 -52.96 21.57
CA SER A 15 -48.46 -52.78 22.93
C SER A 15 -49.22 -53.69 23.93
N PRO A 16 -48.72 -54.04 25.14
CA PRO A 16 -48.64 -53.07 26.26
C PRO A 16 -47.55 -53.30 27.34
N GLY A 17 -47.39 -52.31 28.22
CA GLY A 17 -46.72 -52.42 29.53
C GLY A 17 -45.33 -51.75 29.56
N GLY A 18 -45.09 -50.57 30.12
CA GLY A 18 -45.78 -49.88 31.21
C GLY A 18 -45.10 -50.15 32.55
N LEU A 19 -43.88 -49.63 32.77
CA LEU A 19 -43.27 -49.39 34.10
C LEU A 19 -41.82 -48.86 33.99
N THR A 20 -41.59 -47.74 33.30
CA THR A 20 -40.24 -47.10 33.30
C THR A 20 -40.29 -45.64 32.86
N LEU A 21 -41.32 -44.90 33.29
CA LEU A 21 -41.57 -43.54 32.80
C LEU A 21 -41.87 -42.56 33.95
N LEU A 22 -41.04 -42.60 35.00
CA LEU A 22 -41.12 -41.60 36.08
C LEU A 22 -39.77 -41.31 36.79
N LEU A 23 -38.67 -41.99 36.43
CA LEU A 23 -37.32 -41.66 36.94
C LEU A 23 -36.37 -41.08 35.89
N THR A 24 -36.75 -41.03 34.62
CA THR A 24 -35.98 -40.42 33.51
C THR A 24 -36.38 -38.97 33.22
N LEU A 25 -37.40 -38.42 33.89
CA LEU A 25 -37.90 -37.05 33.68
C LEU A 25 -37.34 -36.03 34.70
N LEU A 26 -36.55 -36.49 35.67
CA LEU A 26 -35.85 -35.63 36.65
C LEU A 26 -34.34 -35.53 36.38
N LEU A 27 -33.83 -36.18 35.32
CA LEU A 27 -32.46 -36.02 34.80
C LEU A 27 -32.41 -35.25 33.47
N THR A 28 -33.50 -34.57 33.10
CA THR A 28 -33.56 -33.58 32.01
C THR A 28 -33.71 -32.16 32.57
N ALA A 29 -33.25 -31.91 33.79
CA ALA A 29 -32.71 -30.62 34.16
C ALA A 29 -31.21 -30.63 33.80
N VAL A 30 -30.94 -30.83 32.50
CA VAL A 30 -29.66 -30.44 31.91
C VAL A 30 -29.62 -28.94 32.10
N LEU A 31 -28.82 -28.49 33.06
CA LEU A 31 -28.27 -27.13 33.05
C LEU A 31 -27.84 -26.86 31.60
N PRO A 32 -28.43 -25.89 30.87
CA PRO A 32 -27.80 -25.38 29.66
C PRO A 32 -26.56 -24.61 30.14
N GLY A 33 -25.51 -25.36 30.47
CA GLY A 33 -24.19 -24.83 30.73
C GLY A 33 -23.71 -24.21 29.43
N THR A 34 -23.94 -22.90 29.31
CA THR A 34 -22.95 -21.92 28.85
C THR A 34 -22.21 -22.18 27.54
N LEU A 35 -22.72 -23.00 26.63
CA LEU A 35 -22.28 -23.03 25.24
C LEU A 35 -23.03 -21.94 24.45
N GLY A 36 -22.89 -20.69 24.89
CA GLY A 36 -23.35 -19.56 24.10
C GLY A 36 -22.57 -19.52 22.79
N CYS A 37 -23.23 -19.19 21.68
CA CYS A 37 -22.51 -18.85 20.46
C CYS A 37 -21.67 -17.59 20.70
N ARG A 38 -20.51 -17.48 20.05
CA ARG A 38 -19.74 -16.23 20.01
C ARG A 38 -20.66 -15.08 19.60
N PRO A 39 -20.59 -13.91 20.25
CA PRO A 39 -21.33 -12.72 19.83
C PRO A 39 -21.07 -12.43 18.36
N GLN A 40 -22.13 -12.22 17.59
CA GLN A 40 -22.02 -11.73 16.22
C GLN A 40 -22.45 -10.27 16.17
N PRO A 41 -21.85 -9.44 15.32
CA PRO A 41 -22.34 -8.09 15.08
C PRO A 41 -23.76 -8.16 14.52
N GLY A 42 -24.59 -7.20 14.90
CA GLY A 42 -25.94 -7.09 14.34
C GLY A 42 -25.90 -6.82 12.83
N SER A 43 -26.99 -7.10 12.13
CA SER A 43 -27.11 -6.83 10.68
C SER A 43 -27.50 -5.38 10.35
N ALA A 44 -27.56 -4.50 11.35
CA ALA A 44 -27.88 -3.09 11.18
C ALA A 44 -26.60 -2.28 10.87
N LEU A 45 -26.77 -1.00 10.57
CA LEU A 45 -25.67 -0.02 10.52
C LEU A 45 -24.88 -0.12 11.84
N PHE A 46 -23.57 -0.26 11.74
CA PHE A 46 -22.69 -0.46 12.90
C PHE A 46 -22.14 0.89 13.33
N ASP A 47 -23.02 1.68 13.97
CA ASP A 47 -22.69 2.97 14.55
C ASP A 47 -21.98 2.82 15.92
N HIS A 48 -21.65 3.95 16.54
CA HIS A 48 -20.96 4.02 17.82
C HIS A 48 -21.70 3.24 18.94
N ASP A 49 -23.03 3.37 19.04
CA ASP A 49 -23.82 2.66 20.06
C ASP A 49 -23.79 1.14 19.81
N ALA A 50 -23.94 0.71 18.55
CA ALA A 50 -23.83 -0.70 18.18
C ALA A 50 -22.42 -1.24 18.44
N ALA A 51 -21.38 -0.43 18.26
CA ALA A 51 -19.99 -0.77 18.55
C ALA A 51 -19.76 -0.95 20.05
N LEU A 52 -20.23 -0.03 20.90
CA LEU A 52 -20.16 -0.14 22.36
C LEU A 52 -20.85 -1.41 22.87
N ASP A 53 -22.08 -1.65 22.41
CA ASP A 53 -22.86 -2.84 22.75
C ASP A 53 -22.14 -4.13 22.30
N HIS A 54 -21.50 -4.09 21.13
CA HIS A 54 -20.77 -5.25 20.61
C HIS A 54 -19.48 -5.51 21.40
N ALA A 55 -18.72 -4.45 21.72
CA ALA A 55 -17.52 -4.52 22.55
C ALA A 55 -17.83 -5.15 23.91
N ALA A 56 -18.85 -4.64 24.61
CA ALA A 56 -19.27 -5.17 25.92
C ALA A 56 -19.64 -6.67 25.86
N ARG A 57 -20.29 -7.12 24.78
CA ARG A 57 -20.59 -8.55 24.57
C ARG A 57 -19.32 -9.37 24.34
N LEU A 58 -18.35 -8.84 23.61
CA LEU A 58 -17.07 -9.50 23.34
C LEU A 58 -16.18 -9.54 24.60
N GLU A 59 -16.15 -8.50 25.41
CA GLU A 59 -15.47 -8.49 26.72
C GLU A 59 -16.04 -9.58 27.64
N ALA A 60 -17.36 -9.60 27.85
CA ALA A 60 -18.04 -10.63 28.64
C ALA A 60 -17.90 -12.05 28.07
N TRP A 61 -17.61 -12.17 26.76
CA TRP A 61 -17.24 -13.44 26.14
C TRP A 61 -15.81 -13.84 26.48
N LEU A 62 -14.86 -12.92 26.35
CA LEU A 62 -13.43 -13.13 26.59
C LEU A 62 -13.10 -13.35 28.06
N GLU A 63 -13.88 -12.81 28.99
CA GLU A 63 -13.79 -13.17 30.42
C GLU A 63 -14.01 -14.68 30.64
N ARG A 64 -14.91 -15.27 29.87
CA ARG A 64 -15.24 -16.71 29.93
C ARG A 64 -14.38 -17.56 28.98
N HIS A 65 -13.87 -16.95 27.92
CA HIS A 65 -13.11 -17.60 26.85
C HIS A 65 -11.83 -16.79 26.53
N PRO A 66 -10.88 -16.68 27.47
CA PRO A 66 -9.71 -15.80 27.30
C PRO A 66 -8.81 -16.21 26.13
N ASP A 67 -8.87 -17.47 25.71
CA ASP A 67 -8.12 -18.05 24.59
C ASP A 67 -8.78 -17.81 23.22
N ASP A 68 -9.95 -17.17 23.12
CA ASP A 68 -10.60 -16.91 21.82
C ASP A 68 -9.93 -15.73 21.09
N GLU A 69 -8.82 -16.04 20.42
CA GLU A 69 -8.01 -15.09 19.63
C GLU A 69 -8.85 -14.31 18.62
N ARG A 70 -9.85 -14.95 18.00
CA ARG A 70 -10.66 -14.29 16.98
C ARG A 70 -11.64 -13.30 17.59
N ALA A 71 -12.23 -13.60 18.76
CA ALA A 71 -13.07 -12.65 19.48
C ALA A 71 -12.25 -11.48 20.02
N ARG A 72 -11.02 -11.75 20.47
CA ARG A 72 -10.06 -10.71 20.89
C ARG A 72 -9.65 -9.79 19.74
N LEU A 73 -9.39 -10.36 18.56
CA LEU A 73 -9.07 -9.60 17.37
C LEU A 73 -10.23 -8.73 16.90
N GLU A 74 -11.46 -9.26 16.93
CA GLU A 74 -12.67 -8.47 16.63
C GLU A 74 -12.83 -7.34 17.64
N LEU A 75 -12.67 -7.60 18.94
CA LEU A 75 -12.74 -6.57 19.98
C LEU A 75 -11.70 -5.47 19.76
N ALA A 76 -10.46 -5.83 19.43
CA ALA A 76 -9.42 -4.87 19.09
C ALA A 76 -9.82 -3.95 17.92
N HIS A 77 -10.41 -4.52 16.87
CA HIS A 77 -10.88 -3.73 15.72
C HIS A 77 -12.12 -2.89 16.06
N VAL A 78 -12.99 -3.32 16.97
CA VAL A 78 -14.12 -2.49 17.43
C VAL A 78 -13.58 -1.25 18.15
N TYR A 79 -12.64 -1.41 19.07
CA TYR A 79 -12.00 -0.28 19.75
C TYR A 79 -11.28 0.65 18.79
N TRP A 80 -10.53 0.08 17.85
CA TRP A 80 -9.73 0.85 16.91
C TRP A 80 -10.56 1.58 15.85
N LEU A 81 -11.47 0.88 15.17
CA LEU A 81 -12.14 1.39 13.97
C LEU A 81 -13.43 2.15 14.27
N HIS A 82 -14.07 1.93 15.43
CA HIS A 82 -15.43 2.44 15.71
C HIS A 82 -15.54 3.26 16.99
N LEU A 83 -14.68 3.01 17.97
CA LEU A 83 -14.76 3.68 19.28
C LEU A 83 -13.69 4.75 19.49
N ALA A 84 -12.72 4.89 18.57
CA ALA A 84 -11.57 5.77 18.73
C ALA A 84 -10.82 5.52 20.06
N GLU A 85 -10.66 4.25 20.45
CA GLU A 85 -9.96 3.81 21.67
C GLU A 85 -8.70 3.00 21.32
N PRO A 86 -7.69 3.60 20.67
CA PRO A 86 -6.50 2.88 20.18
C PRO A 86 -5.69 2.26 21.32
N SER A 87 -5.67 2.87 22.51
CA SER A 87 -4.95 2.32 23.68
C SER A 87 -5.51 0.96 24.14
N LEU A 88 -6.84 0.79 24.12
CA LEU A 88 -7.48 -0.49 24.44
C LEU A 88 -7.28 -1.51 23.31
N ALA A 89 -7.35 -1.06 22.05
CA ALA A 89 -7.03 -1.90 20.91
C ALA A 89 -5.60 -2.45 20.97
N ILE A 90 -4.61 -1.58 21.24
CA ILE A 90 -3.19 -1.94 21.39
C ILE A 90 -3.00 -3.02 22.44
N GLY A 91 -3.64 -2.91 23.61
CA GLY A 91 -3.53 -3.94 24.65
C GLY A 91 -3.98 -5.33 24.20
N HIS A 92 -5.01 -5.41 23.35
CA HIS A 92 -5.46 -6.67 22.75
C HIS A 92 -4.55 -7.14 21.61
N LEU A 93 -4.06 -6.24 20.78
CA LEU A 93 -3.15 -6.55 19.68
C LEU A 93 -1.79 -7.04 20.19
N ASP A 94 -1.22 -6.40 21.20
CA ASP A 94 0.04 -6.81 21.84
C ASP A 94 -0.08 -8.22 22.41
N LEU A 95 -1.22 -8.59 23.01
CA LEU A 95 -1.48 -9.96 23.40
C LEU A 95 -1.46 -10.89 22.18
N LEU A 96 -2.15 -10.55 21.10
CA LEU A 96 -2.23 -11.40 19.90
C LEU A 96 -0.90 -11.54 19.15
N THR A 97 -0.02 -10.54 19.19
CA THR A 97 1.30 -10.60 18.55
C THR A 97 2.37 -11.24 19.45
N SER A 98 2.21 -11.16 20.79
CA SER A 98 3.16 -11.75 21.76
C SER A 98 2.87 -13.21 22.16
N THR A 99 1.60 -13.65 22.16
CA THR A 99 1.13 -14.87 22.87
C THR A 99 1.65 -16.22 22.37
N ARG A 100 2.62 -16.29 21.45
CA ARG A 100 3.24 -17.57 21.04
C ARG A 100 4.75 -17.70 21.21
N ALA A 101 5.44 -16.65 21.65
CA ALA A 101 6.84 -16.78 22.07
C ALA A 101 6.98 -17.68 23.33
N GLU A 102 5.92 -17.80 24.14
CA GLU A 102 5.94 -18.50 25.44
C GLU A 102 5.07 -19.77 25.47
N GLY A 103 5.52 -20.83 24.79
CA GLY A 103 5.52 -22.16 25.40
C GLY A 103 4.18 -22.90 25.66
N LYS A 104 3.07 -22.56 25.01
CA LYS A 104 1.91 -23.47 24.92
C LYS A 104 1.59 -23.80 23.47
N ALA A 105 2.44 -24.65 22.88
CA ALA A 105 2.11 -25.41 21.68
C ALA A 105 0.86 -26.26 21.96
N ARG A 106 -0.33 -25.68 21.79
CA ARG A 106 -1.57 -26.44 21.77
C ARG A 106 -1.42 -27.36 20.58
N ARG A 107 -1.33 -28.65 20.90
CA ARG A 107 -1.08 -29.75 20.00
C ARG A 107 -2.28 -29.92 19.04
N ASN A 108 -2.50 -28.95 18.17
CA ASN A 108 -3.45 -29.08 17.08
C ASN A 108 -2.80 -30.04 16.08
N LYS A 109 -3.03 -31.35 16.28
CA LYS A 109 -2.44 -32.47 15.51
C LYS A 109 -2.60 -32.35 13.98
N ARG A 110 -3.35 -31.35 13.49
CA ARG A 110 -3.61 -31.10 12.07
C ARG A 110 -2.79 -29.96 11.47
N ALA A 111 -2.22 -29.04 12.25
CA ALA A 111 -1.42 -27.96 11.71
C ALA A 111 0.01 -28.48 11.39
N LYS A 112 0.35 -28.54 10.10
CA LYS A 112 1.68 -28.95 9.61
C LYS A 112 2.61 -27.74 9.42
N GLY A 113 2.74 -26.87 10.42
CA GLY A 113 3.60 -25.69 10.32
C GLY A 113 3.79 -24.95 11.66
N PRO A 114 4.69 -23.95 11.70
CA PRO A 114 4.82 -23.07 12.84
C PRO A 114 3.50 -22.34 13.09
N GLU A 115 3.13 -22.21 14.36
CA GLU A 115 1.92 -21.53 14.78
C GLU A 115 2.28 -20.04 14.89
N LEU A 116 1.99 -19.26 13.85
CA LEU A 116 2.34 -17.84 13.74
C LEU A 116 1.17 -16.94 14.22
N PRO A 117 1.42 -15.72 14.71
CA PRO A 117 0.37 -14.76 15.08
C PRO A 117 -0.64 -14.47 13.97
N SER A 118 -1.76 -13.85 14.32
CA SER A 118 -2.74 -13.41 13.32
C SER A 118 -2.13 -12.34 12.40
N PRO A 119 -2.14 -12.51 11.07
CA PRO A 119 -1.62 -11.50 10.14
C PRO A 119 -2.33 -10.15 10.27
N GLN A 120 -3.65 -10.16 10.49
CA GLN A 120 -4.40 -8.92 10.75
C GLN A 120 -3.96 -8.24 12.04
N ALA A 121 -3.63 -9.01 13.10
CA ALA A 121 -3.19 -8.42 14.35
C ALA A 121 -1.85 -7.72 14.17
N ARG A 122 -0.91 -8.34 13.44
CA ARG A 122 0.38 -7.71 13.09
C ARG A 122 0.18 -6.45 12.28
N PHE A 123 -0.61 -6.52 11.21
CA PHE A 123 -0.88 -5.38 10.36
C PHE A 123 -1.54 -4.23 11.14
N ALA A 124 -2.62 -4.50 11.89
CA ALA A 124 -3.30 -3.49 12.69
C ALA A 124 -2.35 -2.84 13.71
N ARG A 125 -1.49 -3.65 14.35
CA ARG A 125 -0.51 -3.14 15.31
C ARG A 125 0.57 -2.29 14.65
N ALA A 126 1.01 -2.65 13.45
CA ALA A 126 1.94 -1.89 12.63
C ALA A 126 1.34 -0.55 12.18
N ALA A 127 0.09 -0.56 11.70
CA ALA A 127 -0.62 0.64 11.25
C ALA A 127 -0.83 1.65 12.40
N LEU A 128 -1.29 1.18 13.57
CA LEU A 128 -1.38 1.99 14.79
C LEU A 128 0.00 2.50 15.23
N ALA A 129 1.03 1.66 15.21
CA ALA A 129 2.37 2.13 15.56
C ALA A 129 2.84 3.24 14.59
N HIS A 130 2.58 3.08 13.29
CA HIS A 130 2.97 4.03 12.27
C HIS A 130 2.23 5.37 12.43
N SER A 131 0.91 5.37 12.64
CA SER A 131 0.12 6.60 12.83
C SER A 131 0.55 7.42 14.05
N HIS A 132 0.95 6.74 15.12
CA HIS A 132 1.45 7.35 16.36
C HIS A 132 2.97 7.61 16.38
N LEU A 133 3.68 7.43 15.24
CA LEU A 133 5.14 7.60 15.14
C LEU A 133 5.95 6.70 16.12
N ASP A 134 5.44 5.52 16.47
CA ASP A 134 6.20 4.46 17.14
C ASP A 134 6.98 3.64 16.10
N ALA A 135 8.01 4.26 15.54
CA ALA A 135 8.77 3.72 14.41
C ALA A 135 9.37 2.32 14.69
N ASN A 136 9.80 2.06 15.93
CA ASN A 136 10.35 0.76 16.32
C ASN A 136 9.29 -0.34 16.22
N ARG A 137 8.12 -0.13 16.81
CA ARG A 137 7.05 -1.13 16.76
C ARG A 137 6.49 -1.30 15.35
N ALA A 138 6.32 -0.20 14.62
CA ALA A 138 5.84 -0.24 13.24
C ALA A 138 6.77 -1.06 12.35
N TRP A 139 8.08 -0.89 12.54
CA TRP A 139 9.10 -1.69 11.88
C TRP A 139 9.04 -3.17 12.28
N GLU A 140 9.08 -3.47 13.57
CA GLU A 140 9.08 -4.84 14.11
C GLU A 140 7.90 -5.66 13.57
N GLU A 141 6.69 -5.10 13.61
CA GLU A 141 5.47 -5.82 13.19
C GLU A 141 5.40 -5.97 11.67
N SER A 142 5.85 -4.96 10.90
CA SER A 142 5.85 -5.03 9.43
C SER A 142 6.88 -6.03 8.91
N VAL A 143 8.11 -6.02 9.46
CA VAL A 143 9.14 -7.03 9.14
C VAL A 143 8.66 -8.43 9.51
N ALA A 144 8.06 -8.60 10.70
CA ALA A 144 7.55 -9.90 11.12
C ALA A 144 6.44 -10.40 10.19
N LEU A 145 5.49 -9.54 9.81
CA LEU A 145 4.43 -9.90 8.87
C LEU A 145 4.98 -10.35 7.51
N LEU A 146 5.98 -9.64 6.97
CA LEU A 146 6.61 -9.97 5.70
C LEU A 146 7.34 -11.32 5.72
N HIS A 147 8.10 -11.60 6.79
CA HIS A 147 8.77 -12.90 6.95
C HIS A 147 7.78 -14.05 7.14
N GLU A 148 6.69 -13.80 7.86
CA GLU A 148 5.70 -14.82 8.21
C GLU A 148 4.71 -15.13 7.09
N ALA A 149 4.50 -14.18 6.17
CA ALA A 149 3.54 -14.29 5.08
C ALA A 149 3.59 -15.63 4.32
N PRO A 150 4.76 -16.13 3.86
CA PRO A 150 4.85 -17.46 3.22
C PRO A 150 4.76 -18.65 4.18
N LEU A 151 5.03 -18.44 5.47
CA LEU A 151 5.27 -19.50 6.44
C LEU A 151 4.00 -20.01 7.14
N HIS A 152 2.86 -19.33 6.97
CA HIS A 152 1.60 -19.76 7.56
C HIS A 152 1.15 -21.13 7.05
N GLY A 153 1.02 -22.08 7.98
CA GLY A 153 0.53 -23.42 7.67
C GLY A 153 -0.99 -23.49 7.39
N ASP A 154 -1.75 -22.51 7.88
CA ASP A 154 -3.17 -22.34 7.57
C ASP A 154 -3.34 -21.56 6.26
N ARG A 155 -4.17 -22.08 5.34
CA ARG A 155 -4.33 -21.50 4.00
C ARG A 155 -4.95 -20.10 4.05
N ASP A 156 -5.92 -19.89 4.94
CA ASP A 156 -6.65 -18.62 5.01
C ASP A 156 -5.76 -17.55 5.64
N HIS A 157 -5.05 -17.87 6.72
CA HIS A 157 -4.04 -16.95 7.30
C HIS A 157 -2.92 -16.65 6.31
N ARG A 158 -2.44 -17.64 5.55
CA ARG A 158 -1.41 -17.40 4.53
C ARG A 158 -1.92 -16.44 3.46
N ALA A 159 -3.13 -16.66 2.94
CA ALA A 159 -3.68 -15.79 1.90
C ALA A 159 -3.91 -14.36 2.42
N GLN A 160 -4.33 -14.22 3.67
CA GLN A 160 -4.46 -12.94 4.35
C GLN A 160 -3.11 -12.24 4.58
N ALA A 161 -2.07 -12.97 5.01
CA ALA A 161 -0.74 -12.42 5.21
C ALA A 161 -0.13 -11.92 3.89
N MET A 162 -0.31 -12.68 2.80
CA MET A 162 0.07 -12.24 1.45
C MET A 162 -0.70 -10.99 1.01
N ALA A 163 -1.99 -10.88 1.32
CA ALA A 163 -2.75 -9.70 0.94
C ALA A 163 -2.37 -8.44 1.75
N LEU A 164 -1.82 -8.62 2.96
CA LEU A 164 -1.37 -7.53 3.83
C LEU A 164 0.12 -7.21 3.70
N SER A 165 0.88 -7.97 2.89
CA SER A 165 2.33 -7.78 2.78
C SER A 165 2.69 -6.51 1.99
N ALA A 166 1.92 -6.14 0.96
CA ALA A 166 2.16 -4.91 0.20
C ALA A 166 1.99 -3.63 1.05
N PRO A 167 0.87 -3.42 1.77
CA PRO A 167 0.75 -2.25 2.65
C PRO A 167 1.76 -2.28 3.81
N ALA A 168 2.17 -3.46 4.29
CA ALA A 168 3.24 -3.56 5.29
C ALA A 168 4.62 -3.17 4.74
N ALA A 169 4.92 -3.50 3.47
CA ALA A 169 6.14 -3.05 2.81
C ALA A 169 6.15 -1.52 2.63
N ARG A 170 5.01 -0.90 2.30
CA ARG A 170 4.86 0.57 2.26
C ARG A 170 5.07 1.22 3.62
N ILE A 171 4.61 0.59 4.71
CA ILE A 171 4.91 1.06 6.06
C ILE A 171 6.44 1.04 6.29
N LEU A 172 7.14 -0.04 5.90
CA LEU A 172 8.60 -0.08 6.04
C LEU A 172 9.32 0.98 5.21
N ASP A 173 8.88 1.23 3.98
CA ASP A 173 9.46 2.28 3.12
C ASP A 173 9.34 3.66 3.78
N ASN A 174 8.15 3.99 4.30
CA ASN A 174 7.88 5.25 5.02
C ASN A 174 8.68 5.41 6.32
N LEU A 175 9.18 4.32 6.92
CA LEU A 175 9.98 4.35 8.13
C LEU A 175 11.48 4.52 7.87
N LEU A 176 11.92 4.36 6.62
CA LEU A 176 13.34 4.40 6.25
C LEU A 176 13.92 5.82 6.46
N GLY A 177 15.02 5.92 7.20
CA GLY A 177 15.69 7.17 7.56
C GLY A 177 15.20 7.79 8.88
N LEU A 178 14.13 7.26 9.49
CA LEU A 178 13.60 7.77 10.76
C LEU A 178 14.37 7.25 11.98
N ARG A 179 15.04 6.09 11.89
CA ARG A 179 15.72 5.45 13.03
C ARG A 179 17.22 5.28 12.78
N PRO A 180 18.07 5.50 13.81
CA PRO A 180 19.49 5.24 13.68
C PRO A 180 19.80 3.81 13.21
N GLY A 181 20.41 3.69 12.04
CA GLY A 181 20.84 2.41 11.47
C GLY A 181 19.78 1.61 10.72
N ASP A 182 18.57 2.16 10.53
CA ASP A 182 17.49 1.49 9.78
C ASP A 182 17.88 1.07 8.37
N VAL A 183 18.70 1.84 7.66
CA VAL A 183 19.22 1.47 6.33
C VAL A 183 20.00 0.16 6.39
N THR A 184 20.85 0.00 7.42
CA THR A 184 21.63 -1.24 7.60
C THR A 184 20.75 -2.40 8.03
N GLU A 185 19.77 -2.12 8.89
CA GLU A 185 18.79 -3.11 9.32
C GLU A 185 17.91 -3.58 8.15
N PHE A 186 17.47 -2.65 7.29
CA PHE A 186 16.68 -2.92 6.10
C PHE A 186 17.41 -3.90 5.21
N GLU A 187 18.67 -3.64 4.87
CA GLU A 187 19.43 -4.51 3.98
C GLU A 187 19.62 -5.92 4.54
N ARG A 188 19.86 -6.02 5.86
CA ARG A 188 19.96 -7.31 6.54
C ARG A 188 18.66 -8.09 6.40
N VAL A 189 17.53 -7.44 6.69
CA VAL A 189 16.20 -8.06 6.60
C VAL A 189 15.83 -8.38 5.15
N PHE A 190 16.11 -7.48 4.22
CA PHE A 190 15.87 -7.64 2.79
C PHE A 190 16.58 -8.86 2.23
N ALA A 191 17.83 -9.10 2.65
CA ALA A 191 18.59 -10.29 2.25
C ALA A 191 18.00 -11.60 2.77
N ASP A 192 17.20 -11.54 3.85
CA ASP A 192 16.53 -12.70 4.45
C ASP A 192 15.14 -12.97 3.82
N PHE A 193 14.60 -12.06 3.00
CA PHE A 193 13.32 -12.27 2.31
C PHE A 193 13.46 -13.23 1.13
N ASP A 194 12.56 -14.21 1.07
CA ASP A 194 12.35 -15.02 -0.13
C ASP A 194 11.34 -14.31 -1.05
N LEU A 195 11.87 -13.42 -1.91
CA LEU A 195 11.05 -12.60 -2.81
C LEU A 195 10.20 -13.46 -3.76
N GLU A 196 10.61 -14.69 -4.10
CA GLU A 196 9.84 -15.57 -4.99
C GLU A 196 8.54 -16.07 -4.36
N GLN A 197 8.42 -15.99 -3.03
CA GLN A 197 7.22 -16.42 -2.30
C GLN A 197 6.28 -15.26 -1.96
N LEU A 198 6.67 -14.01 -2.23
CA LEU A 198 5.86 -12.82 -1.94
C LEU A 198 5.07 -12.37 -3.18
N PRO A 199 3.97 -11.61 -2.99
CA PRO A 199 3.22 -11.03 -4.11
C PRO A 199 4.04 -9.99 -4.87
N ALA A 200 3.73 -9.82 -6.16
CA ALA A 200 4.43 -8.88 -7.05
C ALA A 200 4.53 -7.46 -6.48
N GLU A 201 3.44 -6.92 -5.94
CA GLU A 201 3.40 -5.57 -5.35
C GLU A 201 4.31 -5.44 -4.13
N THR A 202 4.39 -6.48 -3.30
CA THR A 202 5.31 -6.50 -2.16
C THR A 202 6.77 -6.54 -2.62
N VAL A 203 7.06 -7.37 -3.63
CA VAL A 203 8.41 -7.49 -4.21
C VAL A 203 8.84 -6.17 -4.84
N GLU A 204 7.93 -5.51 -5.57
CA GLU A 204 8.15 -4.22 -6.20
C GLU A 204 8.52 -3.16 -5.17
N GLU A 205 7.71 -3.02 -4.11
CA GLU A 205 7.96 -2.09 -3.01
C GLU A 205 9.32 -2.34 -2.36
N LEU A 206 9.60 -3.58 -1.94
CA LEU A 206 10.87 -3.94 -1.29
C LEU A 206 12.10 -3.70 -2.18
N LEU A 207 11.99 -4.00 -3.48
CA LEU A 207 13.06 -3.70 -4.44
C LEU A 207 13.24 -2.20 -4.66
N SER A 208 12.15 -1.42 -4.59
CA SER A 208 12.18 0.04 -4.72
C SER A 208 12.95 0.64 -3.55
N THR A 209 12.59 0.26 -2.32
CA THR A 209 13.30 0.65 -1.10
C THR A 209 14.78 0.21 -1.15
N ARG A 210 15.07 -1.03 -1.59
CA ARG A 210 16.48 -1.48 -1.72
C ARG A 210 17.25 -0.69 -2.76
N ALA A 211 16.62 -0.33 -3.88
CA ALA A 211 17.23 0.49 -4.91
C ALA A 211 17.49 1.93 -4.43
N GLN A 212 16.57 2.50 -3.64
CA GLN A 212 16.76 3.77 -2.96
C GLN A 212 17.98 3.70 -2.04
N VAL A 213 18.07 2.67 -1.17
CA VAL A 213 19.23 2.44 -0.29
C VAL A 213 20.54 2.31 -1.07
N ALA A 214 20.56 1.56 -2.18
CA ALA A 214 21.76 1.47 -3.02
C ALA A 214 22.17 2.85 -3.56
N ARG A 215 21.19 3.64 -4.01
CA ARG A 215 21.44 4.99 -4.51
C ARG A 215 21.98 5.91 -3.42
N LEU A 216 21.46 5.82 -2.19
CA LEU A 216 21.97 6.57 -1.03
C LEU A 216 23.47 6.30 -0.82
N ARG A 217 23.89 5.04 -0.95
CA ARG A 217 25.29 4.65 -0.74
C ARG A 217 26.20 4.79 -1.95
N GLY A 218 25.70 5.33 -3.07
CA GLY A 218 26.44 5.37 -4.33
C GLY A 218 26.73 3.97 -4.91
N GLU A 219 25.99 2.94 -4.50
CA GLU A 219 26.06 1.59 -5.06
C GLU A 219 25.31 1.51 -6.40
N ASP A 220 25.58 0.47 -7.19
CA ASP A 220 24.81 0.23 -8.41
C ASP A 220 23.39 -0.26 -8.06
N TYR A 221 22.41 0.63 -8.21
CA TYR A 221 21.01 0.38 -7.91
C TYR A 221 20.24 -0.29 -9.06
N ARG A 222 20.80 -0.26 -10.29
CA ARG A 222 20.12 -0.75 -11.50
C ARG A 222 19.75 -2.24 -11.45
N PRO A 223 20.54 -3.14 -10.84
CA PRO A 223 20.16 -4.55 -10.70
C PRO A 223 18.86 -4.78 -9.92
N TYR A 224 18.49 -3.91 -8.98
CA TYR A 224 17.25 -4.03 -8.21
C TYR A 224 16.03 -3.65 -9.07
N TYR A 225 16.13 -2.57 -9.84
CA TYR A 225 15.08 -2.22 -10.82
C TYR A 225 14.97 -3.25 -11.94
N ALA A 226 16.08 -3.87 -12.38
CA ALA A 226 16.01 -4.98 -13.32
C ALA A 226 15.21 -6.17 -12.77
N GLN A 227 15.29 -6.43 -11.46
CA GLN A 227 14.51 -7.47 -10.78
C GLN A 227 13.01 -7.14 -10.70
N GLN A 228 12.61 -5.86 -10.77
CA GLN A 228 11.19 -5.46 -10.85
C GLN A 228 10.57 -5.70 -12.24
N GLY A 229 11.34 -6.18 -13.23
CA GLY A 229 10.84 -6.39 -14.60
C GLY A 229 10.90 -5.13 -15.46
N CYS A 230 11.73 -4.16 -15.09
CA CYS A 230 11.81 -2.87 -15.78
C CYS A 230 12.39 -3.01 -17.19
N VAL A 231 11.58 -2.69 -18.19
CA VAL A 231 11.91 -2.92 -19.60
C VAL A 231 12.87 -1.86 -20.11
N GLN A 232 14.09 -2.27 -20.44
CA GLN A 232 15.15 -1.38 -20.93
C GLN A 232 15.39 -1.49 -22.44
N ASP A 233 15.04 -2.62 -23.04
CA ASP A 233 15.36 -2.93 -24.43
C ASP A 233 14.29 -2.37 -25.37
N TRP A 234 14.51 -1.15 -25.86
CA TRP A 234 13.59 -0.46 -26.75
C TRP A 234 14.21 -0.18 -28.11
N ALA A 235 13.49 -0.53 -29.17
CA ALA A 235 13.66 0.12 -30.46
C ALA A 235 12.78 1.38 -30.48
N VAL A 236 13.32 2.51 -30.90
CA VAL A 236 12.62 3.80 -30.97
C VAL A 236 12.45 4.19 -32.42
N GLY A 237 11.22 4.44 -32.86
CA GLY A 237 10.91 4.91 -34.21
C GLY A 237 11.10 6.42 -34.35
N PRO A 238 11.00 6.99 -35.56
CA PRO A 238 11.13 8.43 -35.80
C PRO A 238 10.05 9.24 -35.07
N VAL A 239 10.22 10.57 -35.00
CA VAL A 239 9.15 11.46 -34.54
C VAL A 239 8.06 11.51 -35.61
N GLU A 240 6.85 11.10 -35.24
CA GLU A 240 5.68 11.08 -36.12
C GLU A 240 4.68 12.18 -35.76
N GLY A 241 3.81 12.55 -36.70
CA GLY A 241 2.79 13.59 -36.47
C GLY A 241 3.39 14.98 -36.26
N PHE A 242 2.54 15.96 -35.95
CA PHE A 242 2.86 17.38 -35.72
C PHE A 242 2.18 17.99 -34.49
N ARG A 243 1.18 17.31 -33.91
CA ARG A 243 0.35 17.86 -32.82
C ARG A 243 0.39 17.04 -31.54
N GLY A 244 1.30 16.06 -31.45
CA GLY A 244 1.50 15.22 -30.28
C GLY A 244 0.21 14.52 -29.84
N ALA A 245 -0.25 14.82 -28.64
CA ALA A 245 -1.40 14.13 -28.02
C ALA A 245 -2.69 14.16 -28.88
N LEU A 246 -2.91 15.21 -29.67
CA LEU A 246 -4.10 15.35 -30.53
C LEU A 246 -4.15 14.37 -31.72
N GLU A 247 -3.08 13.61 -31.95
CA GLU A 247 -2.94 12.70 -33.08
C GLU A 247 -2.72 11.24 -32.64
N LEU A 248 -2.65 10.96 -31.34
CA LEU A 248 -2.41 9.61 -30.80
C LEU A 248 -3.49 8.61 -31.24
N ASP A 249 -4.75 9.05 -31.27
CA ASP A 249 -5.89 8.23 -31.69
C ASP A 249 -5.93 7.91 -33.19
N ARG A 250 -5.19 8.67 -33.99
CA ARG A 250 -5.18 8.59 -35.45
C ARG A 250 -3.97 7.84 -36.00
N LEU A 251 -3.00 7.49 -35.15
CA LEU A 251 -1.80 6.79 -35.58
C LEU A 251 -2.12 5.31 -35.90
N PRO A 252 -1.99 4.86 -37.17
CA PRO A 252 -2.31 3.49 -37.53
C PRO A 252 -1.26 2.50 -36.97
N LEU A 253 -1.70 1.42 -36.32
CA LEU A 253 -0.82 0.35 -35.83
C LEU A 253 -0.20 -0.49 -36.95
N ASP A 254 -0.89 -0.63 -38.07
CA ASP A 254 -0.53 -1.44 -39.23
C ASP A 254 0.61 -0.85 -40.08
N ARG A 255 1.10 0.34 -39.73
CA ARG A 255 2.29 0.91 -40.36
C ARG A 255 3.55 0.15 -39.98
N PRO A 256 4.43 -0.15 -40.97
CA PRO A 256 5.76 -0.70 -40.69
C PRO A 256 6.48 0.16 -39.67
N PHE A 257 7.00 -0.46 -38.61
CA PHE A 257 7.92 0.20 -37.71
C PHE A 257 9.32 0.14 -38.32
N VAL A 258 10.01 1.27 -38.28
CA VAL A 258 11.40 1.39 -38.67
C VAL A 258 12.08 2.11 -37.53
N ALA A 259 13.06 1.46 -36.90
CA ALA A 259 13.86 2.11 -35.87
C ALA A 259 14.58 3.33 -36.45
N ASP A 260 14.54 4.43 -35.74
CA ASP A 260 15.32 5.63 -36.01
C ASP A 260 16.74 5.40 -35.46
N PRO A 261 17.77 5.30 -36.32
CA PRO A 261 19.13 5.00 -35.89
C PRO A 261 19.75 6.14 -35.06
N GLU A 262 19.18 7.35 -35.09
CA GLU A 262 19.62 8.50 -34.30
C GLU A 262 18.85 8.60 -32.97
N ALA A 263 17.73 7.89 -32.82
CA ALA A 263 16.95 7.89 -31.60
C ALA A 263 17.60 6.99 -30.54
N THR A 264 17.93 7.57 -29.39
CA THR A 264 18.44 6.82 -28.24
C THR A 264 17.41 6.83 -27.12
N ALA A 265 17.01 5.65 -26.64
CA ALA A 265 16.31 5.52 -25.36
C ALA A 265 17.34 5.60 -24.22
N THR A 266 17.19 6.53 -23.28
CA THR A 266 18.04 6.58 -22.07
C THR A 266 17.31 5.93 -20.90
N ALA A 267 17.79 4.77 -20.49
CA ALA A 267 17.42 4.10 -19.25
C ALA A 267 18.01 4.81 -18.03
N LEU A 268 17.20 5.23 -17.06
CA LEU A 268 17.68 5.64 -15.72
C LEU A 268 17.43 4.56 -14.66
N SER A 269 16.33 3.81 -14.79
CA SER A 269 15.90 2.74 -13.91
C SER A 269 14.70 2.09 -14.62
N CYS A 270 13.52 2.08 -14.03
CA CYS A 270 12.27 1.74 -14.71
C CYS A 270 11.76 2.85 -15.64
N ALA A 271 12.25 4.07 -15.44
CA ALA A 271 11.96 5.19 -16.32
C ALA A 271 12.91 5.20 -17.52
N VAL A 272 12.32 5.18 -18.72
CA VAL A 272 12.98 5.31 -20.01
C VAL A 272 12.67 6.69 -20.59
N ARG A 273 13.74 7.42 -20.92
CA ARG A 273 13.65 8.70 -21.61
C ARG A 273 13.72 8.48 -23.11
N VAL A 274 12.80 9.10 -23.84
CA VAL A 274 12.91 9.29 -25.28
C VAL A 274 13.06 10.76 -25.63
N TRP A 275 13.87 11.04 -26.64
CA TRP A 275 14.21 12.40 -27.07
C TRP A 275 13.42 12.83 -28.30
N ASN A 276 13.07 14.11 -28.34
CA ASN A 276 12.56 14.80 -29.51
C ASN A 276 13.63 15.77 -30.03
N PRO A 277 14.32 15.44 -31.13
CA PRO A 277 15.28 16.34 -31.75
C PRO A 277 14.58 17.48 -32.51
N GLU A 278 13.27 17.42 -32.71
CA GLU A 278 12.52 18.43 -33.46
C GLU A 278 12.02 19.57 -32.56
N PRO A 279 11.95 20.81 -33.07
CA PRO A 279 11.44 21.95 -32.32
C PRO A 279 9.91 21.93 -32.11
N ARG A 280 9.23 20.92 -32.65
CA ARG A 280 7.76 20.80 -32.65
C ARG A 280 7.34 19.53 -31.92
N ALA A 281 6.11 19.53 -31.40
CA ALA A 281 5.51 18.35 -30.81
C ALA A 281 5.32 17.24 -31.84
N GLY A 282 5.42 16.00 -31.39
CA GLY A 282 5.16 14.81 -32.20
C GLY A 282 4.81 13.60 -31.33
N ILE A 283 4.91 12.42 -31.92
CA ILE A 283 4.66 11.13 -31.28
C ILE A 283 5.90 10.27 -31.50
N ARG A 284 6.35 9.59 -30.44
CA ARG A 284 7.38 8.54 -30.56
C ARG A 284 6.72 7.18 -30.39
N ARG A 285 7.05 6.27 -31.31
CA ARG A 285 6.73 4.84 -31.18
C ARG A 285 7.93 4.11 -30.60
N MET A 286 7.67 3.22 -29.66
CA MET A 286 8.69 2.35 -29.06
C MET A 286 8.23 0.92 -29.11
N ARG A 287 9.14 0.00 -29.42
CA ARG A 287 8.84 -1.43 -29.50
C ARG A 287 9.84 -2.29 -28.77
N THR A 288 9.32 -3.34 -28.15
CA THR A 288 10.07 -4.40 -27.49
C THR A 288 9.30 -5.71 -27.61
N VAL A 289 10.00 -6.83 -27.48
CA VAL A 289 9.42 -8.16 -27.38
C VAL A 289 9.71 -8.72 -25.99
N VAL A 290 8.68 -9.29 -25.37
CA VAL A 290 8.77 -9.97 -24.08
C VAL A 290 8.57 -11.47 -24.24
N GLU A 291 9.34 -12.27 -23.51
CA GLU A 291 9.16 -13.73 -23.43
C GLU A 291 8.32 -14.08 -22.20
N VAL A 292 7.08 -14.55 -22.43
CA VAL A 292 6.14 -14.93 -21.38
C VAL A 292 6.15 -16.46 -21.22
N PRO A 293 6.48 -17.01 -20.04
CA PRO A 293 6.53 -18.46 -19.81
C PRO A 293 5.17 -19.09 -19.46
N GLY A 294 4.20 -18.29 -18.99
CA GLY A 294 2.88 -18.72 -18.54
C GLY A 294 1.74 -18.16 -19.39
N GLU A 295 0.51 -18.22 -18.88
CA GLU A 295 -0.68 -17.77 -19.62
C GLU A 295 -0.92 -16.25 -19.55
N THR A 296 -0.31 -15.59 -18.57
CA THR A 296 -0.55 -14.17 -18.28
C THR A 296 0.76 -13.48 -17.94
N MET A 297 0.91 -12.23 -18.37
CA MET A 297 1.94 -11.32 -17.86
C MET A 297 1.31 -10.22 -17.02
N ARG A 298 2.03 -9.75 -16.00
CA ARG A 298 1.75 -8.49 -15.32
C ARG A 298 2.49 -7.38 -16.05
N LEU A 299 1.76 -6.32 -16.41
CA LEU A 299 2.29 -5.15 -17.10
C LEU A 299 1.94 -3.89 -16.31
N SER A 300 2.96 -3.22 -15.75
CA SER A 300 2.80 -1.89 -15.15
C SER A 300 3.28 -0.82 -16.12
N VAL A 301 2.51 0.24 -16.33
CA VAL A 301 2.81 1.29 -17.32
C VAL A 301 2.61 2.66 -16.73
N GLY A 302 3.50 3.60 -17.08
CA GLY A 302 3.35 5.00 -16.72
C GLY A 302 3.93 5.90 -17.81
N ALA A 303 3.38 7.11 -17.94
CA ALA A 303 3.87 8.08 -18.93
C ALA A 303 3.73 9.52 -18.41
N GLN A 304 4.76 10.33 -18.66
CA GLN A 304 4.72 11.76 -18.36
C GLN A 304 3.71 12.53 -19.23
N PHE A 305 3.53 12.07 -20.46
CA PHE A 305 2.63 12.67 -21.44
C PHE A 305 1.63 11.63 -21.93
N PRO A 306 0.51 12.07 -22.56
CA PRO A 306 -0.49 11.15 -23.08
C PRO A 306 0.15 10.06 -23.94
N ALA A 307 -0.22 8.82 -23.68
CA ALA A 307 0.38 7.64 -24.29
C ALA A 307 -0.63 6.50 -24.43
N ARG A 308 -0.32 5.58 -25.32
CA ARG A 308 -1.08 4.35 -25.56
C ARG A 308 -0.13 3.16 -25.59
N VAL A 309 -0.52 2.07 -24.93
CA VAL A 309 0.26 0.83 -24.85
C VAL A 309 -0.54 -0.29 -25.48
N TYR A 310 0.11 -1.02 -26.36
CA TYR A 310 -0.46 -2.14 -27.09
C TYR A 310 0.35 -3.40 -26.82
N VAL A 311 -0.34 -4.52 -26.66
CA VAL A 311 0.25 -5.86 -26.60
C VAL A 311 -0.32 -6.65 -27.77
N ASP A 312 0.55 -7.15 -28.66
CA ASP A 312 0.15 -7.91 -29.85
C ASP A 312 -0.97 -7.21 -30.65
N ASP A 313 -0.80 -5.91 -30.89
CA ASP A 313 -1.74 -5.02 -31.58
C ASP A 313 -3.07 -4.76 -30.86
N THR A 314 -3.23 -5.26 -29.63
CA THR A 314 -4.40 -5.01 -28.78
C THR A 314 -4.10 -3.87 -27.81
N LEU A 315 -4.96 -2.84 -27.77
CA LEU A 315 -4.81 -1.73 -26.82
C LEU A 315 -5.05 -2.24 -25.39
N VAL A 316 -4.05 -2.08 -24.51
CA VAL A 316 -4.12 -2.45 -23.09
C VAL A 316 -4.30 -1.21 -22.22
N TRP A 317 -3.65 -0.09 -22.56
CA TRP A 317 -3.73 1.14 -21.76
C TRP A 317 -3.68 2.40 -22.62
N ALA A 318 -4.38 3.44 -22.18
CA ALA A 318 -4.41 4.75 -22.80
C ALA A 318 -4.57 5.86 -21.75
N SER A 319 -3.69 6.86 -21.78
CA SER A 319 -3.76 8.05 -20.91
C SER A 319 -4.23 9.33 -21.62
N ASP A 320 -4.55 9.25 -22.91
CA ASP A 320 -5.10 10.35 -23.70
C ASP A 320 -6.64 10.46 -23.63
N ARG A 321 -7.26 9.77 -22.67
CA ARG A 321 -8.71 9.80 -22.45
C ARG A 321 -9.15 11.13 -21.84
N SER A 322 -10.27 11.66 -22.31
CA SER A 322 -10.86 12.91 -21.80
C SER A 322 -11.95 12.70 -20.76
N ASP A 323 -12.39 11.46 -20.55
CA ASP A 323 -13.49 11.10 -19.64
C ASP A 323 -13.03 10.70 -18.23
N ARG A 324 -11.72 10.54 -18.01
CA ARG A 324 -11.12 10.08 -16.76
C ARG A 324 -9.68 10.57 -16.61
N TYR A 325 -9.19 10.67 -15.38
CA TYR A 325 -7.75 10.82 -15.16
C TYR A 325 -7.12 9.43 -15.23
N ALA A 326 -6.06 9.28 -16.03
CA ALA A 326 -5.35 8.01 -16.08
C ALA A 326 -4.57 7.81 -14.78
N ALA A 327 -4.67 6.60 -14.21
CA ALA A 327 -3.76 6.17 -13.16
C ALA A 327 -2.30 6.38 -13.59
N GLN A 328 -1.43 6.76 -12.65
CA GLN A 328 -0.04 7.12 -12.95
C GLN A 328 0.82 5.91 -13.31
N GLU A 329 0.69 4.82 -12.55
CA GLU A 329 1.45 3.57 -12.75
C GLU A 329 0.55 2.32 -12.65
N PRO A 330 -0.57 2.22 -13.38
CA PRO A 330 -1.48 1.08 -13.25
C PRO A 330 -0.80 -0.22 -13.67
N ALA A 331 -1.15 -1.29 -12.95
CA ALA A 331 -0.73 -2.65 -13.24
C ALA A 331 -1.90 -3.51 -13.78
N PHE A 332 -1.63 -4.22 -14.87
CA PHE A 332 -2.59 -5.06 -15.58
C PHE A 332 -2.15 -6.51 -15.61
N LEU A 333 -3.09 -7.46 -15.49
CA LEU A 333 -2.86 -8.84 -15.90
C LEU A 333 -3.33 -9.03 -17.33
N VAL A 334 -2.38 -9.10 -18.25
CA VAL A 334 -2.66 -9.27 -19.67
C VAL A 334 -2.62 -10.77 -19.99
N PRO A 335 -3.74 -11.37 -20.45
CA PRO A 335 -3.73 -12.73 -20.95
C PRO A 335 -2.99 -12.76 -22.29
N THR A 336 -1.85 -13.44 -22.34
CA THR A 336 -0.98 -13.51 -23.53
C THR A 336 -0.75 -14.93 -24.00
N GLY A 337 -0.94 -15.93 -23.14
CA GLY A 337 -0.40 -17.27 -23.39
C GLY A 337 1.13 -17.29 -23.30
N PRO A 338 1.74 -18.49 -23.36
CA PRO A 338 3.18 -18.62 -23.36
C PRO A 338 3.76 -18.32 -24.75
N GLY A 339 4.84 -17.54 -24.82
CA GLY A 339 5.47 -17.20 -26.09
C GLY A 339 6.20 -15.87 -26.11
N ARG A 340 6.47 -15.37 -27.32
CA ARG A 340 7.03 -14.05 -27.57
C ARG A 340 5.90 -13.10 -27.91
N HIS A 341 5.78 -12.02 -27.15
CA HIS A 341 4.73 -11.02 -27.29
C HIS A 341 5.34 -9.65 -27.55
N ARG A 342 4.71 -8.87 -28.42
CA ARG A 342 5.17 -7.52 -28.77
C ARG A 342 4.48 -6.49 -27.88
N ILE A 343 5.26 -5.63 -27.24
CA ILE A 343 4.76 -4.43 -26.58
C ILE A 343 5.12 -3.22 -27.44
N GLU A 344 4.13 -2.44 -27.84
CA GLU A 344 4.29 -1.16 -28.52
C GLU A 344 3.76 -0.01 -27.66
N ILE A 345 4.55 1.04 -27.51
CA ILE A 345 4.12 2.29 -26.87
C ILE A 345 4.10 3.41 -27.91
N GLN A 346 3.03 4.18 -27.89
CA GLN A 346 2.91 5.43 -28.62
C GLN A 346 2.76 6.55 -27.61
N THR A 347 3.77 7.42 -27.47
CA THR A 347 3.71 8.55 -26.53
C THR A 347 3.74 9.87 -27.27
N ALA A 348 2.92 10.82 -26.84
CA ALA A 348 3.11 12.21 -27.21
C ALA A 348 4.44 12.72 -26.64
N ILE A 349 5.12 13.56 -27.41
CA ILE A 349 6.36 14.21 -27.00
C ILE A 349 6.29 15.70 -27.37
N PRO A 350 5.87 16.57 -26.43
CA PRO A 350 5.60 17.98 -26.73
C PRO A 350 6.85 18.85 -26.84
N SER A 351 7.94 18.47 -26.18
CA SER A 351 9.23 19.18 -26.14
C SER A 351 10.40 18.18 -26.16
N GLU A 352 11.61 18.61 -25.82
CA GLU A 352 12.89 17.87 -25.94
C GLU A 352 12.87 16.39 -25.51
N ARG A 353 12.01 16.00 -24.55
CA ARG A 353 11.96 14.62 -24.04
C ARG A 353 10.58 14.23 -23.52
N ALA A 354 10.33 12.92 -23.46
CA ALA A 354 9.25 12.30 -22.70
C ALA A 354 9.82 11.18 -21.82
N TRP A 355 9.19 10.96 -20.67
CA TRP A 355 9.47 9.82 -19.79
C TRP A 355 8.34 8.80 -19.86
N LEU A 356 8.74 7.54 -19.91
CA LEU A 356 7.85 6.38 -19.89
C LEU A 356 8.37 5.40 -18.85
N LEU A 357 7.47 4.66 -18.23
CA LEU A 357 7.78 3.57 -17.31
C LEU A 357 7.06 2.32 -17.79
N VAL A 358 7.78 1.21 -17.89
CA VAL A 358 7.20 -0.10 -18.20
C VAL A 358 7.87 -1.16 -17.36
N ARG A 359 7.06 -1.93 -16.65
CA ARG A 359 7.47 -3.16 -15.96
C ARG A 359 6.72 -4.33 -16.57
N ALA A 360 7.45 -5.36 -17.00
CA ALA A 360 6.90 -6.61 -17.49
C ALA A 360 7.38 -7.76 -16.60
N SER A 361 6.45 -8.39 -15.90
CA SER A 361 6.72 -9.47 -14.95
C SER A 361 5.70 -10.61 -15.06
N GLU A 362 6.00 -11.75 -14.47
CA GLU A 362 5.00 -12.78 -14.18
C GLU A 362 4.03 -12.27 -13.09
N PRO A 363 2.84 -12.88 -12.92
CA PRO A 363 1.91 -12.48 -11.85
C PRO A 363 2.52 -12.52 -10.43
N GLY A 364 3.57 -13.33 -10.21
CA GLY A 364 4.33 -13.39 -8.97
C GLY A 364 5.47 -12.37 -8.84
N GLY A 365 5.62 -11.44 -9.78
CA GLY A 365 6.62 -10.37 -9.72
C GLY A 365 7.97 -10.71 -10.36
N ARG A 366 8.18 -11.96 -10.81
CA ARG A 366 9.42 -12.34 -11.50
C ARG A 366 9.57 -11.57 -12.82
N PRO A 367 10.74 -10.96 -13.10
CA PRO A 367 10.94 -10.18 -14.32
C PRO A 367 10.89 -11.05 -15.58
N LEU A 368 10.21 -10.57 -16.63
CA LEU A 368 10.22 -11.21 -17.94
C LEU A 368 11.45 -10.78 -18.75
N LYS A 369 11.89 -11.64 -19.68
CA LYS A 369 12.99 -11.30 -20.58
C LYS A 369 12.50 -10.39 -21.69
N THR A 370 13.24 -9.33 -21.97
CA THR A 370 12.94 -8.34 -23.00
C THR A 370 14.00 -8.31 -24.09
N ALA A 371 13.62 -7.88 -25.30
CA ALA A 371 14.53 -7.63 -26.40
C ALA A 371 13.97 -6.52 -27.30
N ALA A 372 14.82 -5.57 -27.70
CA ALA A 372 14.43 -4.50 -28.60
C ALA A 372 13.96 -5.08 -29.95
N ASP A 373 12.92 -4.49 -30.52
CA ASP A 373 12.30 -4.94 -31.77
C ASP A 373 12.48 -3.91 -32.90
N PRO A 374 13.62 -3.91 -33.61
CA PRO A 374 13.93 -2.88 -34.61
C PRO A 374 13.26 -3.11 -35.97
N GLU A 375 12.86 -4.35 -36.27
CA GLU A 375 12.59 -4.79 -37.65
C GLU A 375 11.34 -5.66 -37.81
N SER A 376 10.53 -5.91 -36.77
CA SER A 376 9.32 -6.72 -36.94
C SER A 376 8.35 -6.10 -37.93
N HIS A 377 8.24 -6.76 -39.09
CA HIS A 377 7.25 -6.49 -40.11
C HIS A 377 6.10 -7.51 -39.99
N GLY A 378 4.86 -7.04 -39.92
CA GLY A 378 3.66 -7.89 -39.89
C GLY A 378 2.77 -7.69 -38.66
N SER A 379 1.56 -8.25 -38.77
CA SER A 379 0.60 -8.34 -37.68
C SER A 379 1.10 -9.34 -36.65
N PHE A 380 1.18 -8.92 -35.37
CA PHE A 380 1.37 -9.84 -34.25
C PHE A 380 0.00 -10.32 -33.72
N ALA A 381 -1.07 -10.16 -34.52
CA ALA A 381 -2.40 -10.55 -34.13
C ALA A 381 -2.37 -11.99 -33.63
N TRP A 382 -2.84 -12.12 -32.42
CA TRP A 382 -2.82 -13.32 -31.63
C TRP A 382 -3.57 -14.46 -32.35
N ASP A 383 -2.85 -15.45 -32.87
CA ASP A 383 -3.42 -16.67 -33.50
C ASP A 383 -3.79 -17.74 -32.45
N GLY A 384 -3.49 -17.50 -31.17
CA GLY A 384 -3.82 -18.38 -30.05
C GLY A 384 -5.32 -18.54 -29.85
N ALA A 385 -5.75 -19.77 -29.57
CA ALA A 385 -7.13 -20.20 -29.38
C ALA A 385 -7.78 -19.66 -28.09
N VAL A 386 -7.70 -18.37 -27.86
CA VAL A 386 -8.47 -17.69 -26.82
C VAL A 386 -9.91 -17.67 -27.30
N GLY A 387 -10.80 -18.28 -26.50
CA GLY A 387 -12.17 -18.52 -26.91
C GLY A 387 -12.82 -17.21 -27.37
N ALA A 388 -13.73 -17.26 -28.35
CA ALA A 388 -14.42 -16.06 -28.84
C ALA A 388 -15.07 -15.21 -27.73
N GLY A 389 -15.32 -15.76 -26.54
CA GLY A 389 -15.75 -15.04 -25.33
C GLY A 389 -14.64 -14.25 -24.61
N GLU A 390 -13.40 -14.73 -24.57
CA GLU A 390 -12.24 -13.98 -24.05
C GLU A 390 -11.74 -12.93 -25.06
N ARG A 391 -11.85 -13.21 -26.37
CA ARG A 391 -11.67 -12.19 -27.41
C ARG A 391 -12.70 -11.06 -27.30
N ALA A 392 -13.95 -11.36 -26.97
CA ALA A 392 -14.97 -10.33 -26.70
C ALA A 392 -14.72 -9.54 -25.40
N LEU A 393 -13.96 -10.11 -24.44
CA LEU A 393 -13.42 -9.40 -23.28
C LEU A 393 -12.24 -8.49 -23.66
N LEU A 394 -11.38 -8.92 -24.58
CA LEU A 394 -10.26 -8.14 -25.14
C LEU A 394 -10.67 -7.02 -26.10
N GLU A 395 -11.72 -7.23 -26.90
CA GLU A 395 -12.28 -6.22 -27.80
C GLU A 395 -13.09 -5.15 -27.06
N ARG A 396 -13.52 -5.42 -25.81
CA ARG A 396 -13.91 -4.35 -24.89
C ARG A 396 -12.63 -3.78 -24.30
N ALA A 397 -12.02 -2.83 -25.00
CA ALA A 397 -10.92 -2.02 -24.47
C ALA A 397 -11.27 -1.39 -23.09
N ASP A 398 -12.57 -1.23 -22.79
CA ASP A 398 -13.09 -0.84 -21.48
C ASP A 398 -12.88 -1.86 -20.34
N ALA A 399 -12.67 -3.15 -20.64
CA ALA A 399 -12.53 -4.23 -19.66
C ALA A 399 -11.07 -4.56 -19.27
N HIS A 400 -10.09 -4.17 -20.08
CA HIS A 400 -8.65 -4.37 -19.77
C HIS A 400 -7.99 -3.15 -19.10
N MET A 401 -8.76 -2.09 -18.87
CA MET A 401 -8.37 -0.98 -18.01
C MET A 401 -8.87 -1.17 -16.56
N GLU A 402 -9.48 -2.31 -16.23
CA GLU A 402 -9.72 -2.65 -14.83
C GLU A 402 -8.36 -2.96 -14.20
N ILE A 403 -7.81 -1.93 -13.54
CA ILE A 403 -6.73 -2.08 -12.56
C ILE A 403 -7.10 -3.23 -11.64
N GLN A 404 -6.12 -4.07 -11.30
CA GLN A 404 -6.39 -5.21 -10.42
C GLN A 404 -7.23 -4.76 -9.22
N PRO A 405 -8.45 -5.30 -9.04
CA PRO A 405 -9.21 -4.97 -7.87
C PRO A 405 -8.43 -5.47 -6.67
N TRP A 406 -8.30 -4.62 -5.65
CA TRP A 406 -7.69 -5.00 -4.39
C TRP A 406 -8.32 -6.30 -3.85
N THR A 407 -7.50 -7.10 -3.18
CA THR A 407 -7.81 -8.47 -2.76
C THR A 407 -9.25 -8.64 -2.26
N GLU A 408 -9.96 -9.67 -2.76
CA GLU A 408 -11.34 -9.91 -2.35
C GLU A 408 -11.51 -9.93 -0.81
N PRO A 409 -12.52 -9.23 -0.25
CA PRO A 409 -12.80 -9.21 1.19
C PRO A 409 -12.89 -10.60 1.85
N LYS A 410 -13.28 -11.60 1.06
CA LYS A 410 -13.38 -12.99 1.47
C LYS A 410 -12.03 -13.60 1.83
N VAL A 411 -10.97 -13.26 1.10
CA VAL A 411 -9.60 -13.74 1.30
C VAL A 411 -9.02 -13.15 2.58
N LEU A 412 -9.33 -11.88 2.83
CA LEU A 412 -8.85 -11.16 4.02
C LEU A 412 -9.59 -11.51 5.31
N GLY A 413 -10.69 -12.26 5.25
CA GLY A 413 -11.50 -12.57 6.45
C GLY A 413 -12.19 -11.35 7.07
N LEU A 414 -12.18 -10.20 6.39
CA LEU A 414 -12.77 -8.93 6.82
C LEU A 414 -14.26 -8.87 6.47
N ARG A 415 -15.07 -9.74 7.09
CA ARG A 415 -16.51 -9.85 6.77
C ARG A 415 -17.39 -9.13 7.77
N GLY A 416 -18.45 -8.51 7.27
CA GLY A 416 -19.44 -7.84 8.09
C GLY A 416 -19.06 -6.38 8.39
N PRO A 417 -19.93 -5.69 9.14
CA PRO A 417 -19.84 -4.24 9.27
C PRO A 417 -18.69 -3.77 10.18
N VAL A 418 -18.24 -4.62 11.12
CA VAL A 418 -17.07 -4.31 11.99
C VAL A 418 -15.82 -3.99 11.15
N TYR A 419 -15.60 -4.71 10.06
CA TYR A 419 -14.39 -4.59 9.25
C TYR A 419 -14.57 -3.74 8.00
N GLU A 420 -15.73 -3.13 7.79
CA GLU A 420 -16.01 -2.32 6.62
C GLU A 420 -15.08 -1.11 6.47
N PRO A 421 -14.81 -0.31 7.53
CA PRO A 421 -13.86 0.80 7.43
C PRO A 421 -12.46 0.36 7.02
N LEU A 422 -11.96 -0.75 7.60
CA LEU A 422 -10.62 -1.28 7.27
C LEU A 422 -10.52 -1.78 5.82
N ARG A 423 -11.60 -2.36 5.26
CA ARG A 423 -11.61 -2.76 3.85
C ARG A 423 -11.52 -1.55 2.92
N LEU A 424 -12.26 -0.50 3.23
CA LEU A 424 -12.25 0.74 2.45
C LEU A 424 -10.90 1.44 2.54
N TYR A 425 -10.31 1.50 3.75
CA TYR A 425 -8.98 2.03 3.99
C TYR A 425 -7.92 1.32 3.15
N LEU A 426 -7.86 -0.01 3.21
CA LEU A 426 -6.87 -0.78 2.45
C LEU A 426 -7.08 -0.68 0.93
N ALA A 427 -8.34 -0.61 0.48
CA ALA A 427 -8.64 -0.43 -0.94
C ALA A 427 -8.27 0.97 -1.44
N LEU A 428 -8.38 2.00 -0.59
CA LEU A 428 -7.96 3.38 -0.88
C LEU A 428 -6.44 3.49 -0.91
N ASP A 429 -5.74 2.90 0.07
CA ASP A 429 -4.28 2.84 0.13
C ASP A 429 -3.70 2.18 -1.14
N ASP A 430 -4.31 1.09 -1.60
CA ASP A 430 -3.99 0.45 -2.88
C ASP A 430 -4.22 1.39 -4.09
N ALA A 431 -5.35 2.10 -4.14
CA ALA A 431 -5.63 3.03 -5.23
C ALA A 431 -4.65 4.22 -5.25
N LEU A 432 -4.24 4.72 -4.09
CA LEU A 432 -3.22 5.77 -3.96
C LEU A 432 -1.84 5.28 -4.39
N ALA A 433 -1.47 4.04 -4.05
CA ALA A 433 -0.22 3.43 -4.48
C ALA A 433 -0.13 3.31 -6.02
N ASP A 434 -1.24 3.01 -6.70
CA ASP A 434 -1.32 2.98 -8.16
C ASP A 434 -1.39 4.39 -8.80
N GLY A 435 -1.59 5.44 -7.99
CA GLY A 435 -1.88 6.79 -8.44
C GLY A 435 -3.21 6.90 -9.20
N ASP A 436 -4.19 6.04 -8.89
CA ASP A 436 -5.54 6.04 -9.48
C ASP A 436 -6.47 6.99 -8.70
N GLY A 437 -6.48 8.27 -9.12
CA GLY A 437 -7.30 9.30 -8.50
C GLY A 437 -8.81 9.04 -8.58
N ASP A 438 -9.32 8.44 -9.65
CA ASP A 438 -10.76 8.21 -9.86
C ASP A 438 -11.27 7.07 -8.94
N ARG A 439 -10.48 5.98 -8.84
CA ARG A 439 -10.77 4.90 -7.89
C ARG A 439 -10.61 5.39 -6.45
N ALA A 440 -9.57 6.17 -6.17
CA ALA A 440 -9.36 6.77 -4.86
C ALA A 440 -10.55 7.66 -4.46
N GLU A 441 -11.05 8.53 -5.34
CA GLU A 441 -12.22 9.38 -5.06
C GLU A 441 -13.48 8.54 -4.78
N THR A 442 -13.69 7.46 -5.55
CA THR A 442 -14.83 6.54 -5.36
C THR A 442 -14.79 5.84 -3.99
N LEU A 443 -13.59 5.56 -3.46
CA LEU A 443 -13.37 4.90 -2.19
C LEU A 443 -13.31 5.88 -1.00
N ALA A 444 -12.86 7.11 -1.23
CA ALA A 444 -12.71 8.13 -0.21
C ALA A 444 -14.06 8.53 0.41
N VAL A 445 -15.10 8.73 -0.42
CA VAL A 445 -16.44 9.11 0.05
C VAL A 445 -17.04 8.08 1.03
N PRO A 446 -17.17 6.79 0.70
CA PRO A 446 -17.69 5.81 1.64
C PRO A 446 -16.76 5.59 2.83
N LEU A 447 -15.44 5.76 2.68
CA LEU A 447 -14.52 5.70 3.83
C LEU A 447 -14.82 6.84 4.82
N GLN A 448 -15.00 8.06 4.33
CA GLN A 448 -15.32 9.24 5.14
C GLN A 448 -16.67 9.09 5.87
N GLU A 449 -17.67 8.48 5.22
CA GLU A 449 -18.97 8.19 5.85
C GLU A 449 -18.87 7.13 6.96
N GLN A 450 -17.90 6.22 6.86
CA GLN A 450 -17.70 5.10 7.78
C GLN A 450 -16.60 5.35 8.83
N SER A 451 -15.87 6.47 8.74
CA SER A 451 -14.69 6.76 9.58
C SER A 451 -15.01 7.45 10.91
N LEU A 452 -16.27 7.46 11.36
CA LEU A 452 -16.72 8.18 12.56
C LEU A 452 -15.92 7.88 13.84
N GLY A 453 -15.29 6.71 13.93
CA GLY A 453 -14.39 6.33 15.03
C GLY A 453 -13.02 5.83 14.57
N PHE A 454 -12.63 6.08 13.31
CA PHE A 454 -11.41 5.55 12.71
C PHE A 454 -10.44 6.67 12.33
N ALA A 455 -9.54 7.01 13.24
CA ALA A 455 -8.66 8.18 13.09
C ALA A 455 -7.65 8.02 11.93
N GLU A 456 -7.08 6.82 11.71
CA GLU A 456 -6.17 6.58 10.58
C GLU A 456 -6.83 6.68 9.21
N ALA A 457 -8.15 6.48 9.11
CA ALA A 457 -8.86 6.73 7.86
C ALA A 457 -8.69 8.19 7.42
N HIS A 458 -8.75 9.12 8.37
CA HIS A 458 -8.58 10.54 8.11
C HIS A 458 -7.14 10.91 7.73
N LEU A 459 -6.11 10.19 8.21
CA LEU A 459 -4.75 10.35 7.67
C LEU A 459 -4.67 9.98 6.20
N LEU A 460 -5.24 8.84 5.82
CA LEU A 460 -5.20 8.37 4.44
C LEU A 460 -6.03 9.28 3.51
N LEU A 461 -7.17 9.79 4.01
CA LEU A 461 -7.96 10.80 3.30
C LEU A 461 -7.18 12.11 3.12
N ALA A 462 -6.40 12.53 4.12
CA ALA A 462 -5.51 13.69 3.99
C ALA A 462 -4.43 13.48 2.91
N GLU A 463 -3.83 12.28 2.84
CA GLU A 463 -2.88 11.91 1.77
C GLU A 463 -3.55 11.94 0.39
N PHE A 464 -4.77 11.42 0.27
CA PHE A 464 -5.58 11.52 -0.95
C PHE A 464 -5.82 12.98 -1.37
N GLU A 465 -6.26 13.84 -0.45
CA GLU A 465 -6.54 15.24 -0.77
C GLU A 465 -5.30 16.01 -1.24
N LEU A 466 -4.11 15.66 -0.73
CA LEU A 466 -2.84 16.21 -1.18
C LEU A 466 -2.48 15.73 -2.61
N ALA A 467 -2.73 14.46 -2.90
CA ALA A 467 -2.41 13.82 -4.17
C ALA A 467 -3.43 14.09 -5.28
N ASP A 468 -4.63 14.56 -4.94
CA ASP A 468 -5.75 14.74 -5.88
C ASP A 468 -5.42 15.77 -6.99
N PRO A 469 -5.24 15.31 -8.25
CA PRO A 469 -4.91 16.18 -9.36
C PRO A 469 -6.11 16.97 -9.90
N THR A 470 -7.34 16.62 -9.49
CA THR A 470 -8.57 17.24 -9.97
C THR A 470 -8.84 18.60 -9.31
N ARG A 471 -8.16 18.88 -8.20
CA ARG A 471 -8.38 20.06 -7.36
C ARG A 471 -7.20 21.02 -7.43
N GLY A 472 -7.51 22.31 -7.31
CA GLY A 472 -6.47 23.33 -7.17
C GLY A 472 -5.79 23.21 -5.81
N ARG A 473 -4.46 23.42 -5.77
CA ARG A 473 -3.63 23.27 -4.56
C ARG A 473 -4.22 23.88 -3.28
N THR A 474 -4.82 25.06 -3.36
CA THR A 474 -5.44 25.72 -2.19
C THR A 474 -6.65 24.96 -1.66
N SER A 475 -7.49 24.39 -2.54
CA SER A 475 -8.64 23.58 -2.14
C SER A 475 -8.19 22.24 -1.56
N SER A 476 -7.21 21.59 -2.18
CA SER A 476 -6.58 20.37 -1.70
C SER A 476 -6.01 20.56 -0.30
N ALA A 477 -5.22 21.61 -0.08
CA ALA A 477 -4.62 21.90 1.23
C ALA A 477 -5.66 22.15 2.34
N ALA A 478 -6.77 22.85 2.03
CA ALA A 478 -7.82 23.10 3.02
C ALA A 478 -8.57 21.81 3.41
N ARG A 479 -8.78 20.90 2.46
CA ARG A 479 -9.40 19.59 2.72
C ARG A 479 -8.46 18.66 3.47
N GLN A 480 -7.19 18.60 3.05
CA GLN A 480 -6.14 17.90 3.76
C GLN A 480 -6.08 18.35 5.24
N GLN A 481 -6.11 19.66 5.49
CA GLN A 481 -6.15 20.18 6.86
C GLN A 481 -7.39 19.69 7.63
N ALA A 482 -8.58 19.75 7.02
CA ALA A 482 -9.82 19.31 7.68
C ALA A 482 -9.77 17.83 8.06
N GLU A 483 -9.20 16.98 7.19
CA GLU A 483 -9.00 15.56 7.48
C GLU A 483 -7.96 15.35 8.60
N LEU A 484 -6.84 16.08 8.61
CA LEU A 484 -5.87 16.01 9.71
C LEU A 484 -6.46 16.46 11.06
N GLU A 485 -7.27 17.52 11.05
CA GLU A 485 -8.00 17.98 12.24
C GLU A 485 -9.03 16.96 12.72
N ALA A 486 -9.73 16.28 11.80
CA ALA A 486 -10.66 15.20 12.12
C ALA A 486 -9.94 13.99 12.75
N ALA A 487 -8.76 13.62 12.22
CA ALA A 487 -7.93 12.58 12.81
C ALA A 487 -7.55 12.94 14.27
N LEU A 488 -7.10 14.17 14.51
CA LEU A 488 -6.71 14.65 15.85
C LEU A 488 -7.89 14.82 16.81
N ALA A 489 -9.08 15.10 16.29
CA ALA A 489 -10.30 15.16 17.11
C ALA A 489 -10.70 13.78 17.63
N LEU A 490 -10.42 12.72 16.87
CA LEU A 490 -10.64 11.33 17.27
C LEU A 490 -9.50 10.82 18.17
N ASP A 491 -8.27 11.11 17.80
CA ASP A 491 -7.07 10.72 18.54
C ASP A 491 -6.01 11.85 18.55
N PRO A 492 -5.94 12.62 19.66
CA PRO A 492 -4.96 13.70 19.82
C PRO A 492 -3.50 13.22 19.85
N THR A 493 -3.26 11.92 20.01
CA THR A 493 -1.92 11.34 20.13
C THR A 493 -1.35 10.85 18.78
N MET A 494 -2.07 11.05 17.67
CA MET A 494 -1.59 10.73 16.33
C MET A 494 -0.47 11.68 15.89
N GLY A 495 0.76 11.27 16.14
CA GLY A 495 1.97 12.02 15.77
C GLY A 495 2.03 12.39 14.29
N ARG A 496 1.68 11.47 13.37
CA ARG A 496 1.69 11.77 11.91
C ARG A 496 0.72 12.89 11.55
N ALA A 497 -0.44 12.94 12.19
CA ALA A 497 -1.45 13.96 11.92
C ALA A 497 -0.98 15.34 12.44
N LEU A 498 -0.37 15.37 13.63
CA LEU A 498 0.24 16.59 14.19
C LEU A 498 1.35 17.13 13.29
N VAL A 499 2.27 16.27 12.86
CA VAL A 499 3.39 16.66 11.97
C VAL A 499 2.84 17.24 10.66
N GLY A 500 1.92 16.54 9.99
CA GLY A 500 1.32 17.02 8.75
C GLY A 500 0.57 18.35 8.90
N LEU A 501 -0.13 18.55 10.02
CA LEU A 501 -0.83 19.81 10.30
C LEU A 501 0.16 20.95 10.50
N PHE A 502 1.23 20.74 11.27
CA PHE A 502 2.26 21.75 11.48
C PHE A 502 3.01 22.11 10.19
N ASP A 503 3.31 21.13 9.33
CA ASP A 503 3.92 21.40 8.02
C ASP A 503 3.03 22.29 7.14
N LEU A 504 1.72 22.02 7.09
CA LEU A 504 0.76 22.87 6.37
C LEU A 504 0.72 24.29 6.91
N ARG A 505 0.70 24.45 8.23
CA ARG A 505 0.66 25.75 8.90
C ARG A 505 1.94 26.54 8.68
N LEU A 506 3.09 25.88 8.79
CA LEU A 506 4.38 26.47 8.44
C LEU A 506 4.36 26.93 6.97
N ALA A 507 3.89 26.11 6.03
CA ALA A 507 3.81 26.47 4.61
C ALA A 507 2.92 27.71 4.34
N ARG A 508 1.96 28.03 5.24
CA ARG A 508 1.16 29.25 5.21
C ARG A 508 1.78 30.45 5.92
N GLY A 509 2.90 30.25 6.62
CA GLY A 509 3.58 31.29 7.39
C GLY A 509 3.00 31.52 8.78
N GLU A 510 2.37 30.50 9.39
CA GLU A 510 1.86 30.53 10.77
C GLU A 510 2.94 30.02 11.76
N ASP A 511 4.15 30.55 11.66
CA ASP A 511 5.32 30.08 12.41
C ASP A 511 5.21 30.35 13.93
N VAL A 512 4.57 31.44 14.32
CA VAL A 512 4.37 31.78 15.74
C VAL A 512 3.39 30.82 16.39
N GLU A 513 2.25 30.58 15.76
CA GLU A 513 1.22 29.71 16.30
C GLU A 513 1.68 28.25 16.34
N VAL A 514 2.47 27.80 15.35
CA VAL A 514 3.08 26.46 15.38
C VAL A 514 4.03 26.32 16.57
N LEU A 515 4.84 27.34 16.89
CA LEU A 515 5.73 27.30 18.05
C LEU A 515 4.94 27.29 19.38
N GLU A 516 3.91 28.12 19.49
CA GLU A 516 3.04 28.14 20.67
C GLU A 516 2.38 26.78 20.90
N ASP A 517 1.89 26.14 19.83
CA ASP A 517 1.31 24.80 19.93
C ASP A 517 2.35 23.73 20.27
N LEU A 518 3.55 23.77 19.67
CA LEU A 518 4.64 22.84 20.00
C LEU A 518 5.15 22.98 21.44
N GLU A 519 5.09 24.18 22.00
CA GLU A 519 5.39 24.46 23.41
C GLU A 519 4.26 23.93 24.31
N ALA A 520 3.00 24.24 24.00
CA ALA A 520 1.84 23.76 24.76
C ALA A 520 1.72 22.24 24.77
N LEU A 521 2.06 21.58 23.65
CA LEU A 521 2.14 20.13 23.56
C LEU A 521 3.16 19.52 24.54
N SER A 522 4.23 20.24 24.87
CA SER A 522 5.25 19.81 25.84
C SER A 522 4.75 19.88 27.29
N ASP A 523 3.67 20.64 27.53
CA ASP A 523 3.00 20.80 28.82
C ASP A 523 1.79 19.86 29.00
N LEU A 524 1.46 19.03 27.99
CA LEU A 524 0.38 18.05 28.06
C LEU A 524 0.73 16.87 28.99
N ASP A 525 -0.28 16.04 29.26
CA ASP A 525 -0.14 14.90 30.17
C ASP A 525 0.99 13.93 29.78
N GLU A 526 1.43 13.11 30.74
CA GLU A 526 2.56 12.19 30.57
C GLU A 526 2.39 11.23 29.38
N VAL A 527 1.15 10.92 28.99
CA VAL A 527 0.82 10.04 27.86
C VAL A 527 1.07 10.73 26.53
N THR A 528 0.61 11.98 26.37
CA THR A 528 0.81 12.77 25.16
C THR A 528 2.28 13.17 25.01
N ALA A 529 2.92 13.56 26.11
CA ALA A 529 4.36 13.80 26.13
C ALA A 529 5.16 12.54 25.79
N ALA A 530 4.74 11.35 26.25
CA ALA A 530 5.39 10.11 25.88
C ALA A 530 5.20 9.75 24.39
N ALA A 531 4.03 10.02 23.81
CA ALA A 531 3.79 9.82 22.38
C ALA A 531 4.68 10.73 21.53
N MET A 532 4.82 12.01 21.90
CA MET A 532 5.72 12.95 21.23
C MET A 532 7.20 12.59 21.40
N ASN A 533 7.58 12.05 22.56
CA ASN A 533 8.95 11.60 22.81
C ASN A 533 9.32 10.35 21.99
N ARG A 534 8.36 9.57 21.48
CA ARG A 534 8.64 8.40 20.63
C ARG A 534 9.22 8.77 19.27
N ASP A 535 8.91 9.95 18.75
CA ASP A 535 9.53 10.52 17.55
C ASP A 535 10.00 11.97 17.79
N GLY A 536 10.94 12.09 18.73
CA GLY A 536 11.57 13.38 19.00
C GLY A 536 12.30 13.98 17.78
N LEU A 537 12.60 13.20 16.73
CA LEU A 537 13.32 13.68 15.56
C LEU A 537 12.43 14.62 14.73
N SER A 538 11.26 14.14 14.29
CA SER A 538 10.32 14.92 13.47
C SER A 538 9.90 16.23 14.15
N PHE A 539 9.56 16.17 15.45
CA PHE A 539 9.21 17.37 16.21
C PHE A 539 10.40 18.33 16.42
N SER A 540 11.63 17.82 16.55
CA SER A 540 12.82 18.69 16.65
C SER A 540 13.10 19.39 15.32
N LEU A 541 12.92 18.70 14.19
CA LEU A 541 13.05 19.29 12.86
C LEU A 541 11.96 20.35 12.59
N LEU A 542 10.71 20.12 13.02
CA LEU A 542 9.65 21.12 12.95
C LEU A 542 9.96 22.37 13.77
N ARG A 543 10.46 22.20 15.02
CA ARG A 543 10.90 23.33 15.85
C ARG A 543 12.04 24.10 15.18
N TYR A 544 13.02 23.41 14.62
CA TYR A 544 14.11 24.03 13.86
C TYR A 544 13.56 24.90 12.72
N GLU A 545 12.67 24.34 11.89
CA GLU A 545 12.12 25.06 10.74
C GLU A 545 11.27 26.27 11.17
N ALA A 546 10.45 26.12 12.21
CA ALA A 546 9.63 27.19 12.75
C ALA A 546 10.47 28.34 13.33
N TYR A 547 11.47 28.03 14.19
CA TYR A 547 12.38 29.05 14.72
C TYR A 547 13.22 29.73 13.63
N ARG A 548 13.64 28.98 12.61
CA ARG A 548 14.38 29.52 11.45
C ARG A 548 13.53 30.51 10.67
N ARG A 549 12.27 30.20 10.37
CA ARG A 549 11.34 31.12 9.67
C ARG A 549 11.06 32.39 10.46
N ARG A 550 11.02 32.28 11.80
CA ARG A 550 10.89 33.42 12.72
C ARG A 550 12.15 34.28 12.81
N GLY A 551 13.29 33.80 12.32
CA GLY A 551 14.59 34.47 12.42
C GLY A 551 15.26 34.34 13.80
N SER A 552 14.94 33.29 14.57
CA SER A 552 15.55 33.00 15.86
C SER A 552 16.68 31.98 15.72
N ASP A 553 17.86 32.45 15.29
CA ASP A 553 19.02 31.59 15.00
C ASP A 553 19.44 30.71 16.19
N TYR A 554 19.41 31.25 17.41
CA TYR A 554 19.81 30.53 18.62
C TYR A 554 18.86 29.37 18.93
N GLN A 555 17.55 29.60 18.88
CA GLN A 555 16.56 28.56 19.17
C GLN A 555 16.51 27.52 18.04
N ALA A 556 16.66 27.96 16.79
CA ALA A 556 16.79 27.06 15.65
C ALA A 556 18.00 26.13 15.82
N GLU A 557 19.15 26.66 16.23
CA GLU A 557 20.36 25.87 16.50
C GLU A 557 20.15 24.87 17.62
N GLN A 558 19.53 25.28 18.75
CA GLN A 558 19.22 24.36 19.84
C GLN A 558 18.28 23.22 19.42
N ALA A 559 17.24 23.53 18.63
CA ALA A 559 16.33 22.51 18.11
C ALA A 559 17.04 21.54 17.15
N LEU A 560 17.95 22.06 16.32
CA LEU A 560 18.75 21.24 15.41
C LEU A 560 19.80 20.39 16.14
N GLU A 561 20.38 20.90 17.22
CA GLU A 561 21.25 20.12 18.12
C GLU A 561 20.49 18.97 18.80
N ALA A 562 19.24 19.23 19.22
CA ALA A 562 18.37 18.19 19.77
C ALA A 562 18.04 17.10 18.72
N ALA A 563 17.71 17.49 17.48
CA ALA A 563 17.51 16.55 16.38
C ALA A 563 18.78 15.73 16.09
N ALA A 564 19.95 16.38 16.07
CA ALA A 564 21.23 15.72 15.86
C ALA A 564 21.65 14.81 17.02
N ALA A 565 21.21 15.09 18.26
CA ALA A 565 21.42 14.20 19.39
C ALA A 565 20.62 12.89 19.27
N ILE A 566 19.47 12.92 18.58
CA ILE A 566 18.62 11.76 18.33
C ILE A 566 19.16 10.95 17.15
N HIS A 567 19.37 11.62 16.00
CA HIS A 567 19.84 10.97 14.78
C HIS A 567 20.84 11.85 14.02
N PRO A 568 22.15 11.83 14.38
CA PRO A 568 23.14 12.75 13.81
C PRO A 568 23.41 12.53 12.32
N GLY A 569 23.17 11.32 11.82
CA GLY A 569 23.32 10.96 10.40
C GLY A 569 22.04 11.02 9.57
N ASN A 570 20.93 11.57 10.10
CA ASN A 570 19.70 11.68 9.33
C ASN A 570 19.89 12.77 8.25
N CYS A 571 19.39 12.52 7.03
CA CYS A 571 19.63 13.39 5.90
C CYS A 571 19.03 14.79 6.07
N ASP A 572 17.84 14.92 6.65
CA ASP A 572 17.21 16.22 6.90
C ASP A 572 17.99 17.00 7.97
N VAL A 573 18.48 16.32 9.00
CA VAL A 573 19.37 16.91 10.02
C VAL A 573 20.67 17.42 9.37
N LEU A 574 21.32 16.61 8.55
CA LEU A 574 22.57 17.00 7.88
C LEU A 574 22.34 18.16 6.90
N MET A 575 21.24 18.15 6.15
CA MET A 575 20.85 19.22 5.23
C MET A 575 20.57 20.52 5.98
N ALA A 576 19.83 20.46 7.09
CA ALA A 576 19.57 21.60 7.97
C ALA A 576 20.86 22.18 8.56
N ARG A 577 21.78 21.33 9.03
CA ARG A 577 23.09 21.76 9.55
C ARG A 577 23.93 22.43 8.47
N ARG A 578 23.92 21.88 7.25
CA ARG A 578 24.64 22.47 6.11
C ARG A 578 24.05 23.83 5.73
N ALA A 579 22.72 23.93 5.67
CA ALA A 579 22.03 25.20 5.39
C ALA A 579 22.43 26.28 6.41
N MET A 580 22.41 25.96 7.71
CA MET A 580 22.82 26.89 8.77
C MET A 580 24.32 27.25 8.68
N ALA A 581 25.20 26.29 8.42
CA ALA A 581 26.63 26.54 8.23
C ALA A 581 26.88 27.49 7.05
N ARG A 582 26.15 27.29 5.94
CA ARG A 582 26.21 28.13 4.74
C ARG A 582 25.71 29.55 5.01
N GLU A 583 24.58 29.71 5.71
CA GLU A 583 24.06 31.01 6.13
C GLU A 583 25.07 31.78 7.01
N ARG A 584 25.83 31.06 7.84
CA ARG A 584 26.88 31.61 8.71
C ARG A 584 28.26 31.71 8.04
N SER A 585 28.38 31.37 6.75
CA SER A 585 29.65 31.35 6.00
C SER A 585 30.74 30.48 6.64
N GLN A 586 30.36 29.36 7.27
CA GLN A 586 31.25 28.42 7.95
C GLN A 586 31.76 27.33 6.98
N VAL A 587 32.61 27.72 6.03
CA VAL A 587 33.07 26.86 4.91
C VAL A 587 33.60 25.50 5.36
N ALA A 588 34.44 25.45 6.41
CA ALA A 588 35.02 24.19 6.87
C ALA A 588 33.97 23.20 7.42
N ILE A 589 32.90 23.70 8.06
CA ILE A 589 31.80 22.87 8.56
C ILE A 589 30.90 22.46 7.39
N GLU A 590 30.64 23.38 6.47
CA GLU A 590 29.89 23.09 5.24
C GLU A 590 30.55 21.97 4.42
N ASP A 591 31.88 21.99 4.25
CA ASP A 591 32.64 20.96 3.54
C ASP A 591 32.55 19.59 4.24
N GLN A 592 32.71 19.55 5.57
CA GLN A 592 32.55 18.33 6.36
C GLN A 592 31.14 17.75 6.26
N LEU A 593 30.12 18.61 6.31
CA LEU A 593 28.73 18.19 6.15
C LEU A 593 28.42 17.76 4.72
N SER A 594 29.08 18.34 3.72
CA SER A 594 28.91 17.94 2.32
C SER A 594 29.47 16.55 2.06
N GLU A 595 30.56 16.16 2.73
CA GLU A 595 31.08 14.79 2.70
C GLU A 595 30.08 13.81 3.33
N ALA A 596 29.55 14.13 4.52
CA ALA A 596 28.54 13.29 5.18
C ALA A 596 27.22 13.21 4.39
N LEU A 597 26.82 14.31 3.76
CA LEU A 597 25.65 14.36 2.89
C LEU A 597 25.82 13.58 1.60
N GLY A 598 27.05 13.24 1.18
CA GLY A 598 27.27 12.39 0.01
C GLY A 598 26.58 11.03 0.09
N GLU A 599 26.15 10.61 1.29
CA GLU A 599 25.37 9.39 1.55
C GLU A 599 23.84 9.62 1.52
N CYS A 600 23.38 10.85 1.26
CA CYS A 600 21.98 11.26 1.25
C CYS A 600 21.41 11.43 -0.17
N PRO A 601 20.08 11.28 -0.36
CA PRO A 601 19.50 11.34 -1.69
C PRO A 601 19.40 12.79 -2.17
N GLY A 602 20.03 13.10 -3.30
CA GLY A 602 19.86 14.40 -3.98
C GLY A 602 20.71 15.55 -3.43
N SER A 603 21.68 15.26 -2.56
CA SER A 603 22.63 16.19 -1.93
C SER A 603 23.72 16.75 -2.85
#